data_AF-A0A484HHQ8-F1
#
_entry.id   AF-A0A484HHQ8-F1
#
_cell.length_a   1.000
_cell.length_b   1.000
_cell.length_c   1.000
_cell.angle_alpha   90.00
_cell.angle_beta   90.00
_cell.angle_gamma   90.00
#
_symmetry.space_group_name_H-M   'P 1'
#
loop_
_entity.id
_entity.type
_entity.pdbx_description
1 polymer ?
#
loop_
_entity_poly.entity_id
_entity_poly.type
_entity_poly.pdbx_seq_one_letter_code
_entity_poly.pdbx_strand_id
1 'polypeptide(L)'
;MYICKHKERKVTRDEIRNALELSMTDRELEKRLKAFVKADIIEQGTSYFSYHAVQDNIFDKVFRGVYQEEIDGFTPEKIKAEYRTLYKKLQGEYNKYKGEFSEYVIMNHLKHRAYKQNDLYMSMMSNLPDDFEFVEYSTLWSYSASPVHKKDIQVDVFAQAGGDAYSLIGEVKNRKKKFSLTEARAFFAKASEVKKLENLDKTLFFVFSASGFYKTAIDFFVANSIAWSADKRFLE
;
A
#
# COMPACT_ATOMS: atom_id res chain seq x y z
N MET A 1 10.10 33.60 -5.91
CA MET A 1 10.10 32.13 -5.71
C MET A 1 10.60 31.69 -4.34
N TYR A 2 11.59 32.36 -3.72
CA TYR A 2 12.14 31.99 -2.40
C TYR A 2 11.08 31.80 -1.29
N ILE A 3 10.19 32.78 -1.12
CA ILE A 3 9.11 32.73 -0.11
C ILE A 3 8.21 31.50 -0.35
N CYS A 4 7.82 31.23 -1.60
CA CYS A 4 7.01 30.06 -1.98
C CYS A 4 7.76 28.72 -1.92
N LYS A 5 9.11 28.71 -1.83
CA LYS A 5 9.90 27.49 -1.56
C LYS A 5 9.99 27.19 -0.06
N HIS A 6 9.66 28.16 0.80
CA HIS A 6 9.68 28.04 2.25
C HIS A 6 8.28 28.22 2.85
N LYS A 7 7.25 27.63 2.21
CA LYS A 7 5.84 27.74 2.62
C LYS A 7 5.55 27.27 4.03
N GLU A 8 6.42 26.47 4.63
CA GLU A 8 6.25 25.93 5.97
C GLU A 8 6.64 26.93 7.08
N ARG A 9 7.22 28.09 6.71
CA ARG A 9 7.76 29.04 7.68
C ARG A 9 7.64 30.50 7.22
N LYS A 10 7.77 31.42 8.17
CA LYS A 10 7.97 32.84 7.87
C LYS A 10 9.43 33.05 7.43
N VAL A 11 9.63 33.99 6.52
CA VAL A 11 10.94 34.42 6.02
C VAL A 11 11.10 35.92 6.25
N THR A 12 12.29 36.34 6.66
CA THR A 12 12.58 37.75 6.89
C THR A 12 13.04 38.45 5.61
N ARG A 13 12.92 39.78 5.57
CA ARG A 13 13.44 40.60 4.45
C ARG A 13 14.94 40.37 4.22
N ASP A 14 15.73 40.28 5.29
CA ASP A 14 17.18 40.06 5.20
C ASP A 14 17.51 38.69 4.62
N GLU A 15 16.80 37.64 5.05
CA GLU A 15 16.92 36.30 4.45
C GLU A 15 16.64 36.33 2.95
N ILE A 16 15.57 37.01 2.53
CA ILE A 16 15.19 37.11 1.12
C ILE A 16 16.27 37.84 0.33
N ARG A 17 16.79 38.97 0.84
CA ARG A 17 17.80 39.77 0.16
C ARG A 17 19.10 38.98 -0.02
N ASN A 18 19.55 38.32 1.03
CA ASN A 18 20.81 37.58 1.03
C ASN A 18 20.71 36.30 0.17
N ALA A 19 19.61 35.55 0.28
CA ALA A 19 19.45 34.30 -0.46
C ALA A 19 19.24 34.50 -1.97
N LEU A 20 18.78 35.68 -2.39
CA LEU A 20 18.57 36.04 -3.80
C LEU A 20 19.64 37.00 -4.33
N GLU A 21 20.67 37.31 -3.53
CA GLU A 21 21.77 38.22 -3.89
C GLU A 21 21.26 39.55 -4.50
N LEU A 22 20.19 40.11 -3.91
CA LEU A 22 19.54 41.29 -4.47
C LEU A 22 20.39 42.54 -4.22
N SER A 23 20.78 43.23 -5.28
CA SER A 23 21.55 44.48 -5.24
C SER A 23 20.74 45.71 -4.79
N MET A 24 19.44 45.55 -4.55
CA MET A 24 18.55 46.65 -4.17
C MET A 24 18.60 46.97 -2.68
N THR A 25 18.24 48.19 -2.33
CA THR A 25 18.17 48.64 -0.93
C THR A 25 16.98 48.01 -0.19
N ASP A 26 17.06 48.01 1.14
CA ASP A 26 15.98 47.55 2.02
C ASP A 26 14.64 48.23 1.76
N ARG A 27 14.68 49.54 1.49
CA ARG A 27 13.50 50.35 1.20
C ARG A 27 12.84 49.92 -0.13
N GLU A 28 13.65 49.61 -1.14
CA GLU A 28 13.16 49.15 -2.43
C GLU A 28 12.59 47.73 -2.34
N LEU A 29 13.28 46.85 -1.62
CA LEU A 29 12.80 45.49 -1.37
C LEU A 29 11.48 45.51 -0.59
N GLU A 30 11.35 46.34 0.45
CA GLU A 30 10.11 46.51 1.20
C GLU A 30 8.97 47.02 0.32
N LYS A 31 9.24 48.00 -0.56
CA LYS A 31 8.23 48.52 -1.49
C LYS A 31 7.70 47.41 -2.41
N ARG A 32 8.58 46.54 -2.91
CA ARG A 32 8.20 45.40 -3.77
C ARG A 32 7.44 44.33 -2.98
N LEU A 33 7.89 43.98 -1.78
CA LEU A 33 7.19 43.01 -0.92
C LEU A 33 5.79 43.52 -0.52
N LYS A 34 5.63 44.81 -0.22
CA LYS A 34 4.30 45.42 0.01
C LYS A 34 3.39 45.33 -1.21
N ALA A 35 3.93 45.45 -2.43
CA ALA A 35 3.14 45.27 -3.65
C ALA A 35 2.64 43.82 -3.77
N PHE A 36 3.48 42.83 -3.43
CA PHE A 36 3.08 41.43 -3.41
C PHE A 36 2.05 41.10 -2.32
N VAL A 37 2.16 41.73 -1.14
CA VAL A 37 1.12 41.61 -0.10
C VAL A 37 -0.20 42.19 -0.59
N LYS A 38 -0.19 43.37 -1.21
CA LYS A 38 -1.41 44.01 -1.75
C LYS A 38 -2.05 43.26 -2.91
N ALA A 39 -1.28 42.42 -3.59
CA ALA A 39 -1.75 41.60 -4.71
C ALA A 39 -2.15 40.18 -4.27
N ASP A 40 -2.22 39.91 -2.95
CA ASP A 40 -2.53 38.60 -2.37
C ASP A 40 -1.60 37.47 -2.86
N ILE A 41 -0.34 37.81 -3.12
CA ILE A 41 0.70 36.86 -3.57
C ILE A 41 1.44 36.26 -2.37
N ILE A 42 1.64 37.06 -1.32
CA ILE A 42 2.28 36.69 -0.05
C ILE A 42 1.53 37.34 1.11
N GLU A 43 1.65 36.77 2.30
CA GLU A 43 1.10 37.36 3.52
C GLU A 43 2.19 38.07 4.31
N GLN A 44 1.82 39.18 4.95
CA GLN A 44 2.65 39.82 5.95
C GLN A 44 2.42 39.15 7.30
N GLY A 45 3.50 38.76 7.97
CA GLY A 45 3.43 38.20 9.31
C GLY A 45 3.14 39.27 10.38
N THR A 46 3.35 38.91 11.63
CA THR A 46 3.07 39.77 12.81
C THR A 46 4.01 40.97 12.93
N SER A 47 5.11 40.99 12.19
CA SER A 47 6.01 42.14 12.09
C SER A 47 6.13 42.61 10.65
N TYR A 48 6.45 43.89 10.48
CA TYR A 48 6.67 44.51 9.16
C TYR A 48 7.80 43.86 8.34
N PHE A 49 8.61 43.00 8.96
CA PHE A 49 9.80 42.38 8.38
C PHE A 49 9.65 40.89 8.06
N SER A 50 8.50 40.30 8.38
CA SER A 50 8.25 38.87 8.19
C SER A 50 7.18 38.65 7.12
N TYR A 51 7.44 37.70 6.22
CA TYR A 51 6.55 37.36 5.13
C TYR A 51 6.33 35.86 5.07
N HIS A 52 5.18 35.44 4.56
CA HIS A 52 4.81 34.04 4.40
C HIS A 52 4.14 33.82 3.04
N ALA A 53 4.24 32.62 2.50
CA ALA A 53 3.51 32.30 1.27
C ALA A 53 2.02 32.16 1.60
N VAL A 54 1.15 32.62 0.70
CA VAL A 54 -0.28 32.32 0.80
C VAL A 54 -0.47 30.80 0.70
N GLN A 55 -1.30 30.23 1.57
CA GLN A 55 -1.54 28.78 1.62
C GLN A 55 -2.41 28.25 0.46
N ASP A 56 -2.95 29.15 -0.36
CA ASP A 56 -3.74 28.78 -1.52
C ASP A 56 -2.86 28.15 -2.62
N ASN A 57 -3.19 26.89 -2.92
CA ASN A 57 -2.53 26.09 -3.93
C ASN A 57 -2.83 26.56 -5.36
N ILE A 58 -3.84 27.43 -5.57
CA ILE A 58 -4.21 27.93 -6.90
C ILE A 58 -3.19 28.94 -7.42
N PHE A 59 -2.74 29.88 -6.58
CA PHE A 59 -1.75 30.87 -7.00
C PHE A 59 -0.43 30.19 -7.38
N ASP A 60 0.06 29.25 -6.57
CA ASP A 60 1.26 28.47 -6.88
C ASP A 60 1.10 27.68 -8.19
N LYS A 61 -0.09 27.14 -8.49
CA LYS A 61 -0.37 26.44 -9.76
C LYS A 61 -0.38 27.37 -10.97
N VAL A 62 -1.06 28.52 -10.88
CA VAL A 62 -1.16 29.49 -11.98
C VAL A 62 0.21 30.15 -12.23
N PHE A 63 0.90 30.57 -11.17
CA PHE A 63 2.19 31.22 -11.27
C PHE A 63 3.27 30.28 -11.82
N ARG A 64 3.30 29.01 -11.38
CA ARG A 64 4.18 27.98 -11.96
C ARG A 64 3.81 27.65 -13.41
N GLY A 65 2.53 27.69 -13.76
CA GLY A 65 2.09 27.42 -15.13
C GLY A 65 2.51 28.50 -16.13
N VAL A 66 2.62 29.76 -15.69
CA VAL A 66 2.88 30.92 -16.58
C VAL A 66 4.35 31.34 -16.58
N TYR A 67 5.05 31.31 -15.44
CA TYR A 67 6.37 31.95 -15.31
C TYR A 67 7.52 30.98 -15.06
N GLN A 68 7.25 29.70 -14.82
CA GLN A 68 8.31 28.76 -14.43
C GLN A 68 9.25 28.38 -15.59
N GLU A 69 8.80 28.47 -16.85
CA GLU A 69 9.66 28.33 -18.04
C GLU A 69 10.76 29.40 -18.07
N GLU A 70 10.39 30.66 -17.81
CA GLU A 70 11.31 31.81 -17.84
C GLU A 70 12.26 31.85 -16.63
N ILE A 71 11.84 31.31 -15.48
CA ILE A 71 12.63 31.40 -14.24
C ILE A 71 13.59 30.20 -14.06
N ASP A 72 13.15 28.97 -14.34
CA ASP A 72 13.91 27.74 -14.05
C ASP A 72 14.05 26.78 -15.26
N GLY A 73 13.65 27.19 -16.48
CA GLY A 73 13.62 26.28 -17.65
C GLY A 73 12.65 25.09 -17.45
N PHE A 74 11.52 25.36 -16.82
CA PHE A 74 10.59 24.36 -16.31
C PHE A 74 9.42 24.13 -17.28
N THR A 75 9.45 23.04 -18.04
CA THR A 75 8.44 22.76 -19.08
C THR A 75 7.24 21.94 -18.54
N PRO A 76 6.05 22.01 -19.17
CA PRO A 76 4.85 21.23 -18.82
C PRO A 76 5.06 19.70 -18.71
N GLU A 77 6.08 19.15 -19.38
CA GLU A 77 6.46 17.74 -19.33
C GLU A 77 6.95 17.33 -17.94
N LYS A 78 7.65 18.21 -17.21
CA LYS A 78 8.12 17.96 -15.83
C LYS A 78 6.92 17.77 -14.89
N ILE A 79 5.88 18.60 -15.03
CA ILE A 79 4.63 18.46 -14.27
C ILE A 79 3.97 17.11 -14.56
N LYS A 80 3.81 16.74 -15.83
CA LYS A 80 3.23 15.44 -16.20
C LYS A 80 4.03 14.26 -15.64
N ALA A 81 5.35 14.36 -15.59
CA ALA A 81 6.22 13.33 -15.02
C ALA A 81 6.08 13.22 -13.49
N GLU A 82 6.02 14.35 -12.78
CA GLU A 82 5.80 14.41 -11.32
C GLU A 82 4.43 13.84 -10.95
N TYR A 83 3.36 14.27 -11.63
CA TYR A 83 2.02 13.73 -11.40
C TYR A 83 1.92 12.24 -11.74
N ARG A 84 2.59 11.78 -12.81
CA ARG A 84 2.64 10.36 -13.14
C ARG A 84 3.36 9.56 -12.06
N THR A 85 4.43 10.11 -11.48
CA THR A 85 5.16 9.49 -10.36
C THR A 85 4.30 9.43 -9.11
N LEU A 86 3.64 10.53 -8.76
CA LEU A 86 2.73 10.61 -7.61
C LEU A 86 1.54 9.66 -7.78
N TYR A 87 0.93 9.61 -8.97
CA TYR A 87 -0.16 8.71 -9.28
C TYR A 87 0.27 7.24 -9.16
N LYS A 88 1.44 6.87 -9.67
CA LYS A 88 2.00 5.52 -9.50
C LYS A 88 2.23 5.18 -8.03
N LYS A 89 2.75 6.13 -7.24
CA LYS A 89 2.97 5.95 -5.80
C LYS A 89 1.65 5.72 -5.07
N LEU A 90 0.67 6.60 -5.26
CA LEU A 90 -0.67 6.49 -4.67
C LEU A 90 -1.39 5.21 -5.09
N GLN A 91 -1.28 4.83 -6.37
CA GLN A 91 -1.84 3.57 -6.86
C GLN A 91 -1.15 2.35 -6.23
N GLY A 92 0.17 2.43 -6.03
CA GLY A 92 0.94 1.41 -5.32
C GLY A 92 0.49 1.27 -3.87
N GLU A 93 0.39 2.38 -3.13
CA GLU A 93 -0.10 2.43 -1.75
C GLU A 93 -1.53 1.90 -1.62
N TYR A 94 -2.43 2.32 -2.52
CA TYR A 94 -3.80 1.83 -2.57
C TYR A 94 -3.86 0.32 -2.81
N ASN A 95 -3.09 -0.20 -3.77
CA ASN A 95 -3.05 -1.64 -4.04
C ASN A 95 -2.48 -2.42 -2.85
N LYS A 96 -1.49 -1.87 -2.15
CA LYS A 96 -0.93 -2.46 -0.93
C LYS A 96 -2.00 -2.54 0.16
N TYR A 97 -2.64 -1.41 0.49
CA TYR A 97 -3.69 -1.37 1.51
C TYR A 97 -4.86 -2.30 1.17
N LYS A 98 -5.25 -2.34 -0.10
CA LYS A 98 -6.28 -3.27 -0.59
C LYS A 98 -5.88 -4.74 -0.37
N GLY A 99 -4.61 -5.09 -0.57
CA GLY A 99 -4.07 -6.41 -0.30
C GLY A 99 -4.17 -6.75 1.19
N GLU A 100 -3.57 -5.92 2.04
CA GLU A 100 -3.55 -6.08 3.50
C GLU A 100 -4.96 -6.20 4.09
N PHE A 101 -5.90 -5.37 3.62
CA PHE A 101 -7.30 -5.45 4.04
C PHE A 101 -7.95 -6.79 3.65
N SER A 102 -7.62 -7.33 2.47
CA SER A 102 -8.18 -8.61 2.03
C SER A 102 -7.67 -9.76 2.88
N GLU A 103 -6.39 -9.75 3.23
CA GLU A 103 -5.79 -10.71 4.15
C GLU A 103 -6.48 -10.66 5.52
N TYR A 104 -6.65 -9.45 6.07
CA TYR A 104 -7.34 -9.24 7.34
C TYR A 104 -8.78 -9.78 7.33
N VAL A 105 -9.58 -9.48 6.29
CA VAL A 105 -10.98 -9.93 6.22
C VAL A 105 -11.07 -11.46 6.15
N ILE A 106 -10.25 -12.10 5.32
CA ILE A 106 -10.22 -13.56 5.20
C ILE A 106 -9.82 -14.18 6.54
N MET A 107 -8.80 -13.63 7.20
CA MET A 107 -8.40 -14.10 8.52
C MET A 107 -9.53 -13.95 9.54
N ASN A 108 -10.20 -12.81 9.58
CA ASN A 108 -11.32 -12.57 10.49
C ASN A 108 -12.45 -13.60 10.29
N HIS A 109 -12.79 -13.92 9.03
CA HIS A 109 -13.77 -14.96 8.71
C HIS A 109 -13.34 -16.34 9.18
N LEU A 110 -12.11 -16.74 8.89
CA LEU A 110 -11.56 -18.04 9.32
C LEU A 110 -11.56 -18.17 10.85
N LYS A 111 -11.21 -17.09 11.56
CA LYS A 111 -11.11 -17.08 13.02
C LYS A 111 -12.48 -17.13 13.71
N HIS A 112 -13.47 -16.39 13.20
CA HIS A 112 -14.68 -16.10 13.98
C HIS A 112 -15.97 -16.67 13.39
N ARG A 113 -15.98 -17.03 12.11
CA ARG A 113 -17.19 -17.43 11.37
C ARG A 113 -17.11 -18.82 10.77
N ALA A 114 -15.96 -19.20 10.22
CA ALA A 114 -15.83 -20.43 9.43
C ALA A 114 -16.22 -21.68 10.22
N TYR A 115 -15.73 -21.84 11.45
CA TYR A 115 -16.08 -22.99 12.30
C TYR A 115 -17.56 -23.02 12.73
N LYS A 116 -18.21 -21.85 12.83
CA LYS A 116 -19.65 -21.73 13.19
C LYS A 116 -20.58 -21.96 12.01
N GLN A 117 -20.07 -21.76 10.80
CA GLN A 117 -20.81 -21.83 9.54
C GLN A 117 -20.08 -22.75 8.55
N ASN A 118 -19.68 -23.93 9.02
CA ASN A 118 -18.78 -24.84 8.30
C ASN A 118 -19.25 -25.13 6.87
N ASP A 119 -20.50 -25.60 6.71
CA ASP A 119 -21.10 -25.93 5.42
C ASP A 119 -20.99 -24.78 4.41
N LEU A 120 -21.25 -23.56 4.87
CA LEU A 120 -21.16 -22.36 4.03
C LEU A 120 -19.72 -22.15 3.56
N TYR A 121 -18.75 -22.12 4.48
CA TYR A 121 -17.35 -21.87 4.12
C TYR A 121 -16.70 -23.00 3.33
N MET A 122 -17.05 -24.25 3.61
CA MET A 122 -16.62 -25.40 2.83
C MET A 122 -17.19 -25.33 1.40
N SER A 123 -18.46 -24.92 1.23
CA SER A 123 -19.07 -24.75 -0.10
C SER A 123 -18.39 -23.68 -0.96
N MET A 124 -17.68 -22.73 -0.33
CA MET A 124 -16.92 -21.68 -1.02
C MET A 124 -15.52 -22.13 -1.46
N MET A 125 -15.08 -23.32 -1.04
CA MET A 125 -13.77 -23.86 -1.35
C MET A 125 -13.88 -25.09 -2.26
N SER A 126 -12.85 -25.30 -3.07
CA SER A 126 -12.70 -26.49 -3.91
C SER A 126 -11.53 -27.32 -3.44
N ASN A 127 -11.57 -28.63 -3.69
CA ASN A 127 -10.49 -29.58 -3.39
C ASN A 127 -10.13 -29.64 -1.89
N LEU A 128 -11.17 -29.62 -1.05
CA LEU A 128 -11.05 -29.93 0.36
C LEU A 128 -10.96 -31.45 0.57
N PRO A 129 -10.20 -31.92 1.57
CA PRO A 129 -10.30 -33.30 2.06
C PRO A 129 -11.72 -33.63 2.52
N ASP A 130 -12.12 -34.90 2.41
CA ASP A 130 -13.47 -35.34 2.78
C ASP A 130 -13.75 -35.23 4.29
N ASP A 131 -12.71 -35.36 5.12
CA ASP A 131 -12.76 -35.21 6.58
C ASP A 131 -12.42 -33.79 7.05
N PHE A 132 -12.36 -32.82 6.15
CA PHE A 132 -12.04 -31.43 6.51
C PHE A 132 -13.24 -30.74 7.16
N GLU A 133 -13.00 -30.10 8.29
CA GLU A 133 -13.88 -29.11 8.89
C GLU A 133 -13.06 -27.94 9.43
N PHE A 134 -13.64 -26.73 9.38
CA PHE A 134 -13.08 -25.60 10.09
C PHE A 134 -13.28 -25.78 11.59
N VAL A 135 -12.23 -25.54 12.36
CA VAL A 135 -12.27 -25.56 13.82
C VAL A 135 -11.99 -24.17 14.38
N GLU A 136 -12.19 -23.99 15.68
CA GLU A 136 -11.75 -22.78 16.36
C GLU A 136 -10.22 -22.78 16.46
N TYR A 137 -9.57 -21.98 15.62
CA TYR A 137 -8.11 -21.88 15.56
C TYR A 137 -7.54 -21.09 16.74
N SER A 138 -6.53 -21.64 17.41
CA SER A 138 -5.88 -21.02 18.57
C SER A 138 -5.04 -19.80 18.20
N THR A 139 -4.49 -19.78 16.99
CA THR A 139 -3.66 -18.69 16.45
C THR A 139 -4.00 -18.48 14.97
N LEU A 140 -4.00 -17.22 14.51
CA LEU A 140 -4.23 -16.88 13.11
C LEU A 140 -3.52 -15.59 12.72
N TRP A 141 -2.30 -15.67 12.19
CA TRP A 141 -1.45 -14.52 11.85
C TRP A 141 -0.81 -14.65 10.44
N SER A 142 -0.30 -13.55 9.90
CA SER A 142 0.66 -13.60 8.79
C SER A 142 2.00 -14.11 9.33
N TYR A 143 2.56 -15.16 8.75
CA TYR A 143 3.82 -15.75 9.23
C TYR A 143 5.01 -15.08 8.52
N SER A 144 6.02 -14.67 9.29
CA SER A 144 7.31 -14.19 8.79
C SER A 144 8.42 -14.82 9.63
N ALA A 145 9.23 -15.70 9.02
CA ALA A 145 10.37 -16.32 9.72
C ALA A 145 11.46 -15.27 9.99
N SER A 146 11.92 -15.18 11.23
CA SER A 146 13.00 -14.28 11.66
C SER A 146 14.34 -14.60 10.94
N PRO A 147 15.23 -13.60 10.69
CA PRO A 147 16.45 -13.73 9.88
C PRO A 147 17.45 -14.83 10.29
N VAL A 148 17.29 -15.40 11.49
CA VAL A 148 18.18 -16.43 12.04
C VAL A 148 18.00 -17.77 11.33
N HIS A 149 16.85 -18.03 10.68
CA HIS A 149 16.55 -19.28 9.99
C HIS A 149 16.11 -19.04 8.55
N LYS A 150 17.07 -18.71 7.67
CA LYS A 150 16.97 -18.73 6.18
C LYS A 150 15.78 -17.95 5.56
N LYS A 151 16.10 -16.85 4.87
CA LYS A 151 15.32 -16.13 3.83
C LYS A 151 13.80 -15.99 4.06
N ASP A 152 13.36 -14.83 4.56
CA ASP A 152 12.07 -14.16 4.30
C ASP A 152 10.89 -15.05 3.86
N ILE A 153 10.58 -16.11 4.62
CA ILE A 153 9.42 -16.95 4.33
C ILE A 153 8.19 -16.21 4.84
N GLN A 154 7.35 -15.73 3.92
CA GLN A 154 6.10 -15.07 4.23
C GLN A 154 4.90 -15.81 3.63
N VAL A 155 3.95 -16.21 4.47
CA VAL A 155 2.62 -16.69 4.05
C VAL A 155 1.54 -15.78 4.63
N ASP A 156 0.50 -15.56 3.84
CA ASP A 156 -0.53 -14.55 4.13
C ASP A 156 -1.44 -15.03 5.29
N VAL A 157 -1.69 -16.34 5.37
CA VAL A 157 -2.49 -16.95 6.43
C VAL A 157 -1.75 -18.15 7.03
N PHE A 158 -1.64 -18.18 8.36
CA PHE A 158 -1.22 -19.34 9.13
C PHE A 158 -2.16 -19.53 10.32
N ALA A 159 -2.83 -20.68 10.41
CA ALA A 159 -3.74 -21.04 11.48
C ALA A 159 -3.35 -22.38 12.10
N GLN A 160 -3.04 -22.41 13.40
CA GLN A 160 -2.78 -23.67 14.08
C GLN A 160 -4.07 -24.22 14.70
N ALA A 161 -4.31 -25.51 14.47
CA ALA A 161 -5.38 -26.26 15.09
C ALA A 161 -4.85 -27.16 16.21
N GLY A 162 -5.69 -27.47 17.19
CA GLY A 162 -5.39 -28.47 18.22
C GLY A 162 -5.90 -29.86 17.84
N GLY A 163 -5.35 -30.90 18.47
CA GLY A 163 -5.79 -32.29 18.24
C GLY A 163 -5.49 -32.80 16.83
N ASP A 164 -6.41 -33.58 16.26
CA ASP A 164 -6.32 -34.14 14.89
C ASP A 164 -7.01 -33.24 13.84
N ALA A 165 -7.20 -31.95 14.14
CA ALA A 165 -7.81 -31.01 13.21
C ALA A 165 -6.78 -30.41 12.23
N TYR A 166 -7.27 -29.92 11.08
CA TYR A 166 -6.42 -29.34 10.05
C TYR A 166 -5.92 -27.95 10.43
N SER A 167 -4.61 -27.78 10.57
CA SER A 167 -3.99 -26.45 10.55
C SER A 167 -4.05 -25.85 9.13
N LEU A 168 -4.14 -24.53 9.00
CA LEU A 168 -4.26 -23.85 7.70
C LEU A 168 -2.98 -23.09 7.35
N ILE A 169 -2.56 -23.18 6.10
CA ILE A 169 -1.55 -22.29 5.53
C ILE A 169 -2.07 -21.78 4.18
N GLY A 170 -2.10 -20.47 3.98
CA GLY A 170 -2.74 -19.90 2.81
C GLY A 170 -2.12 -18.65 2.21
N GLU A 171 -2.49 -18.41 0.96
CA GLU A 171 -2.12 -17.25 0.15
C GLU A 171 -3.37 -16.49 -0.30
N VAL A 172 -3.33 -15.16 -0.26
CA VAL A 172 -4.42 -14.27 -0.65
C VAL A 172 -3.95 -13.37 -1.79
N LYS A 173 -4.75 -13.30 -2.87
CA LYS A 173 -4.51 -12.39 -3.99
C LYS A 173 -5.77 -11.63 -4.39
N ASN A 174 -5.83 -10.36 -4.02
CA ASN A 174 -6.88 -9.43 -4.46
C ASN A 174 -6.36 -8.42 -5.51
N ARG A 175 -6.21 -8.91 -6.74
CA ARG A 175 -5.78 -8.12 -7.89
C ARG A 175 -6.46 -8.62 -9.16
N LYS A 176 -6.40 -7.83 -10.24
CA LYS A 176 -7.06 -8.16 -11.53
C LYS A 176 -6.46 -9.36 -12.28
N LYS A 177 -5.19 -9.70 -12.01
CA LYS A 177 -4.48 -10.79 -12.67
C LYS A 177 -4.83 -12.13 -12.00
N LYS A 178 -5.24 -13.12 -12.81
CA LYS A 178 -5.44 -14.52 -12.41
C LYS A 178 -4.17 -15.12 -11.78
N PHE A 179 -4.37 -16.02 -10.82
CA PHE A 179 -3.28 -16.72 -10.15
C PHE A 179 -2.66 -17.76 -11.08
N SER A 180 -1.34 -17.73 -11.21
CA SER A 180 -0.57 -18.50 -12.21
C SER A 180 0.09 -19.75 -11.64
N LEU A 181 0.50 -20.66 -12.53
CA LEU A 181 1.26 -21.87 -12.15
C LEU A 181 2.58 -21.53 -11.43
N THR A 182 3.27 -20.49 -11.87
CA THR A 182 4.52 -20.03 -11.22
C THR A 182 4.25 -19.63 -9.77
N GLU A 183 3.15 -18.93 -9.53
CA GLU A 183 2.75 -18.52 -8.18
C GLU A 183 2.29 -19.72 -7.33
N ALA A 184 1.62 -20.70 -7.95
CA ALA A 184 1.21 -21.93 -7.26
C ALA A 184 2.42 -22.73 -6.77
N ARG A 185 3.45 -22.88 -7.61
CA ARG A 185 4.70 -23.55 -7.24
C ARG A 185 5.45 -22.78 -6.15
N ALA A 186 5.52 -21.45 -6.27
CA ALA A 186 6.18 -20.61 -5.28
C ALA A 186 5.48 -20.69 -3.92
N PHE A 187 4.14 -20.61 -3.90
CA PHE A 187 3.33 -20.78 -2.69
C PHE A 187 3.53 -22.15 -2.05
N PHE A 188 3.43 -23.22 -2.84
CA PHE A 188 3.54 -24.57 -2.30
C PHE A 188 4.92 -24.84 -1.69
N ALA A 189 5.99 -24.33 -2.30
CA ALA A 189 7.34 -24.43 -1.76
C ALA A 189 7.45 -23.77 -0.38
N LYS A 190 6.99 -22.51 -0.24
CA LYS A 190 7.04 -21.79 1.04
C LYS A 190 6.10 -22.39 2.09
N ALA A 191 4.89 -22.77 1.72
CA ALA A 191 3.92 -23.38 2.64
C ALA A 191 4.41 -24.74 3.17
N SER A 192 5.08 -25.53 2.32
CA SER A 192 5.72 -26.78 2.72
C SER A 192 6.88 -26.57 3.68
N GLU A 193 7.60 -25.45 3.57
CA GLU A 193 8.66 -25.10 4.50
C GLU A 193 8.10 -24.66 5.85
N VAL A 194 7.05 -23.82 5.86
CA VAL A 194 6.33 -23.46 7.10
C VAL A 194 5.78 -24.69 7.80
N LYS A 195 5.15 -25.63 7.06
CA LYS A 195 4.67 -26.91 7.63
C LYS A 195 5.77 -27.65 8.40
N LYS A 196 6.98 -27.69 7.86
CA LYS A 196 8.14 -28.37 8.48
C LYS A 196 8.67 -27.61 9.68
N LEU A 197 8.79 -26.29 9.59
CA LEU A 197 9.31 -25.43 10.68
C LEU A 197 8.41 -25.47 11.91
N GLU A 198 7.09 -25.47 11.69
CA GLU A 198 6.07 -25.50 12.74
C GLU A 198 5.70 -26.93 13.18
N ASN A 199 6.37 -27.95 12.64
CA ASN A 199 6.14 -29.37 12.93
C ASN A 199 4.65 -29.76 12.89
N LEU A 200 3.96 -29.37 11.82
CA LEU A 200 2.53 -29.63 11.67
C LEU A 200 2.28 -30.99 11.00
N ASP A 201 1.47 -31.82 11.64
CA ASP A 201 1.07 -33.12 11.11
C ASP A 201 -0.02 -32.98 10.04
N LYS A 202 -1.21 -32.50 10.45
CA LYS A 202 -2.39 -32.33 9.59
C LYS A 202 -2.52 -30.88 9.13
N THR A 203 -2.41 -30.63 7.82
CA THR A 203 -2.38 -29.28 7.25
C THR A 203 -3.18 -29.19 5.96
N LEU A 204 -4.02 -28.17 5.85
CA LEU A 204 -4.65 -27.77 4.60
C LEU A 204 -3.88 -26.57 4.02
N PHE A 205 -3.33 -26.75 2.82
CA PHE A 205 -2.82 -25.64 2.02
C PHE A 205 -3.97 -25.05 1.22
N PHE A 206 -4.12 -23.71 1.21
CA PHE A 206 -5.16 -23.08 0.40
C PHE A 206 -4.73 -21.78 -0.29
N VAL A 207 -5.39 -21.46 -1.41
CA VAL A 207 -5.19 -20.19 -2.12
C VAL A 207 -6.51 -19.50 -2.38
N PHE A 208 -6.61 -18.23 -2.01
CA PHE A 208 -7.69 -17.34 -2.42
C PHE A 208 -7.22 -16.40 -3.53
N SER A 209 -7.99 -16.29 -4.61
CA SER A 209 -7.74 -15.32 -5.69
C SER A 209 -9.04 -14.70 -6.18
N ALA A 210 -9.23 -13.40 -5.96
CA ALA A 210 -10.45 -12.68 -6.32
C ALA A 210 -10.73 -12.65 -7.85
N SER A 211 -9.68 -12.80 -8.67
CA SER A 211 -9.82 -12.89 -10.14
C SER A 211 -9.82 -14.33 -10.65
N GLY A 212 -9.75 -15.32 -9.77
CA GLY A 212 -9.66 -16.74 -10.10
C GLY A 212 -8.27 -17.18 -10.56
N PHE A 213 -8.24 -18.32 -11.26
CA PHE A 213 -7.05 -19.11 -11.51
C PHE A 213 -6.91 -19.46 -13.00
N TYR A 214 -5.68 -19.67 -13.47
CA TYR A 214 -5.46 -20.35 -14.74
C TYR A 214 -5.65 -21.87 -14.56
N LYS A 215 -6.09 -22.57 -15.61
CA LYS A 215 -6.30 -24.03 -15.57
C LYS A 215 -5.05 -24.77 -15.10
N THR A 216 -3.87 -24.37 -15.58
CA THR A 216 -2.59 -24.97 -15.16
C THR A 216 -2.28 -24.82 -13.67
N ALA A 217 -2.78 -23.75 -13.02
CA ALA A 217 -2.65 -23.61 -11.56
C ALA A 217 -3.63 -24.54 -10.83
N ILE A 218 -4.87 -24.68 -11.34
CA ILE A 218 -5.87 -25.62 -10.80
C ILE A 218 -5.36 -27.06 -10.91
N ASP A 219 -4.86 -27.47 -12.07
CA ASP A 219 -4.32 -28.81 -12.28
C ASP A 219 -3.17 -29.10 -11.29
N PHE A 220 -2.33 -28.09 -11.00
CA PHE A 220 -1.30 -28.19 -9.97
C PHE A 220 -1.87 -28.30 -8.56
N PHE A 221 -2.93 -27.55 -8.24
CA PHE A 221 -3.57 -27.62 -6.93
C PHE A 221 -4.18 -28.99 -6.65
N VAL A 222 -4.89 -29.56 -7.62
CA VAL A 222 -5.44 -30.92 -7.53
C VAL A 222 -4.33 -31.93 -7.27
N ALA A 223 -3.25 -31.88 -8.07
CA ALA A 223 -2.13 -32.80 -7.94
C ALA A 223 -1.36 -32.70 -6.60
N ASN A 224 -1.48 -31.58 -5.87
CA ASN A 224 -0.76 -31.33 -4.63
C ASN A 224 -1.70 -31.16 -3.42
N SER A 225 -2.98 -31.54 -3.54
CA SER A 225 -3.98 -31.40 -2.47
C SER A 225 -4.06 -30.00 -1.87
N ILE A 226 -3.99 -28.98 -2.74
CA ILE A 226 -4.15 -27.57 -2.35
C ILE A 226 -5.61 -27.20 -2.60
N ALA A 227 -6.29 -26.68 -1.59
CA ALA A 227 -7.63 -26.14 -1.75
C ALA A 227 -7.59 -24.73 -2.36
N TRP A 228 -8.66 -24.31 -3.03
CA TRP A 228 -8.71 -22.94 -3.55
C TRP A 228 -10.10 -22.34 -3.50
N SER A 229 -10.16 -21.01 -3.52
CA SER A 229 -11.40 -20.27 -3.66
C SER A 229 -11.20 -19.00 -4.50
N ALA A 230 -12.23 -18.67 -5.27
CA ALA A 230 -12.41 -17.38 -5.92
C ALA A 230 -13.73 -16.72 -5.50
N ASP A 231 -14.36 -17.23 -4.45
CA ASP A 231 -15.67 -16.79 -3.99
C ASP A 231 -15.55 -15.46 -3.23
N LYS A 232 -16.15 -14.41 -3.78
CA LYS A 232 -16.00 -13.05 -3.24
C LYS A 232 -16.62 -12.87 -1.87
N ARG A 233 -17.48 -13.78 -1.42
CA ARG A 233 -18.04 -13.76 -0.05
C ARG A 233 -16.95 -13.85 1.03
N PHE A 234 -15.75 -14.36 0.70
CA PHE A 234 -14.58 -14.28 1.58
C PHE A 234 -14.06 -12.84 1.82
N LEU A 235 -14.54 -11.85 1.06
CA LEU A 235 -14.17 -10.43 1.17
C LEU A 235 -15.33 -9.54 1.67
N GLU A 236 -16.48 -10.12 2.00
CA GLU A 236 -17.72 -9.45 2.43
C GLU A 236 -18.01 -9.73 3.91
#